data_AF-A0A929NWH9-F1
#
_entry.id   AF-A0A929NWH9-F1
#
_cell.length_a   1.000
_cell.length_b   1.000
_cell.length_c   1.000
_cell.angle_alpha   90.00
_cell.angle_beta   90.00
_cell.angle_gamma   90.00
#
_symmetry.space_group_name_H-M   'P 1'
#
loop_
_entity.id
_entity.type
_entity.pdbx_description
1 polymer ?
#
loop_
_entity_poly.entity_id
_entity_poly.type
_entity_poly.pdbx_seq_one_letter_code
_entity_poly.pdbx_strand_id
1 'polypeptide(L)'
;MRKSTRLIEQVVEAGRKRGLSATDIAVKAGIMPANLSRIRKSGKYNADTLERLLAAVDGETRVTVAAGKSAQTLPMVCKKLNAGRRRQLTQEALRRLLTRFRSSQRANDAFSHLVGVMEELPLEQVHDLVIEGDATLSSLKRIAEFTQAEGTTAEWIDEQISYTN
;
A
#
# COMPACT_ATOMS: atom_id res chain seq x y z
N MET A 1 -12.03 -16.68 -3.87
CA MET A 1 -11.14 -17.27 -2.84
C MET A 1 -9.73 -16.78 -3.10
N ARG A 2 -9.06 -16.17 -2.12
CA ARG A 2 -7.74 -15.53 -2.29
C ARG A 2 -6.62 -16.56 -2.05
N LYS A 3 -5.42 -16.33 -2.59
CA LYS A 3 -4.27 -17.23 -2.43
C LYS A 3 -2.98 -16.46 -2.17
N SER A 4 -2.40 -16.60 -0.98
CA SER A 4 -1.09 -16.07 -0.63
C SER A 4 -0.51 -16.80 0.59
N THR A 5 0.47 -17.69 0.37
CA THR A 5 1.18 -18.37 1.46
C THR A 5 1.97 -17.38 2.31
N ARG A 6 2.59 -16.38 1.67
CA ARG A 6 3.41 -15.38 2.35
C ARG A 6 2.61 -14.54 3.35
N LEU A 7 1.39 -14.16 2.98
CA LEU A 7 0.51 -13.41 3.88
C LEU A 7 0.23 -14.21 5.16
N ILE A 8 -0.12 -15.48 5.00
CA ILE A 8 -0.46 -16.34 6.13
C ILE A 8 0.77 -16.57 7.03
N GLU A 9 1.95 -16.76 6.44
CA GLU A 9 3.19 -16.85 7.23
C GLU A 9 3.50 -15.56 7.98
N GLN A 10 3.24 -14.37 7.40
CA GLN A 10 3.40 -13.10 8.11
C GLN A 10 2.48 -12.97 9.32
N VAL A 11 1.22 -13.40 9.19
CA VAL A 11 0.28 -13.42 10.31
C VAL A 11 0.78 -14.36 11.41
N VAL A 12 1.22 -15.56 11.04
CA VAL A 12 1.76 -16.54 12.00
C VAL A 12 3.05 -16.02 12.66
N GLU A 13 3.94 -15.37 11.91
CA GLU A 13 5.17 -14.79 12.43
C GLU A 13 4.87 -13.62 13.39
N ALA A 14 3.89 -12.78 13.07
CA ALA A 14 3.43 -11.71 13.95
C ALA A 14 2.89 -12.26 15.27
N GLY A 15 2.11 -13.34 15.22
CA GLY A 15 1.65 -14.05 16.42
C GLY A 15 2.79 -14.65 17.24
N ARG A 16 3.79 -15.27 16.59
CA ARG A 16 4.98 -15.82 17.25
C ARG A 16 5.78 -14.75 17.99
N LYS A 17 5.95 -13.55 17.42
CA LYS A 17 6.62 -12.41 18.08
C LYS A 17 5.93 -12.00 19.38
N ARG A 18 4.67 -12.38 19.58
CA ARG A 18 3.87 -12.15 20.78
C ARG A 18 3.76 -13.39 21.68
N GLY A 19 4.55 -14.42 21.40
CA GLY A 19 4.54 -15.68 22.16
C GLY A 19 3.37 -16.61 21.84
N LEU A 20 2.59 -16.36 20.79
CA LEU A 20 1.51 -17.25 20.38
C LEU A 20 2.04 -18.38 19.49
N SER A 21 1.66 -19.62 19.79
CA SER A 21 1.87 -20.74 18.87
C SER A 21 0.88 -20.68 17.71
N ALA A 22 1.16 -21.37 16.61
CA ALA A 22 0.22 -21.46 15.50
C ALA A 22 -1.14 -22.06 15.93
N THR A 23 -1.13 -22.98 16.89
CA THR A 23 -2.34 -23.57 17.47
C THR A 23 -3.13 -22.50 18.23
N ASP A 24 -2.48 -21.67 19.04
CA ASP A 24 -3.15 -20.61 19.81
C ASP A 24 -3.77 -19.55 18.89
N ILE A 25 -3.08 -19.20 17.80
CA ILE A 25 -3.60 -18.28 16.77
C ILE A 25 -4.87 -18.86 16.14
N ALA A 26 -4.86 -20.14 15.78
CA ALA A 26 -6.04 -20.80 15.20
C ALA A 26 -7.22 -20.80 16.18
N VAL A 27 -6.97 -21.17 17.44
CA VAL A 27 -7.99 -21.20 18.51
C VAL A 27 -8.56 -19.81 18.75
N LYS A 28 -7.71 -18.78 18.88
CA LYS A 28 -8.14 -17.38 19.04
C LYS A 28 -8.93 -16.87 17.82
N ALA A 29 -8.58 -17.30 16.62
CA ALA A 29 -9.30 -16.97 15.39
C ALA A 29 -10.61 -17.76 15.22
N GLY A 30 -10.97 -18.65 16.16
CA GLY A 30 -12.16 -19.47 16.08
C GLY A 30 -12.12 -20.50 14.93
N ILE A 31 -10.94 -20.97 14.54
CA ILE A 31 -10.77 -22.00 13.51
C ILE A 31 -10.01 -23.22 14.04
N MET A 32 -10.25 -24.39 13.44
CA MET A 32 -9.50 -25.60 13.80
C MET A 32 -8.00 -25.46 13.42
N PRO A 33 -7.06 -25.92 14.27
CA PRO A 33 -5.62 -25.90 13.95
C PRO A 33 -5.26 -26.63 12.65
N ALA A 34 -5.97 -27.71 12.33
CA ALA A 34 -5.84 -28.43 11.06
C ALA A 34 -6.19 -27.55 9.85
N ASN A 35 -7.16 -26.64 10.00
CA ASN A 35 -7.53 -25.69 8.95
C ASN A 35 -6.43 -24.65 8.73
N LEU A 36 -5.86 -24.08 9.80
CA LEU A 36 -4.71 -23.18 9.67
C LEU A 36 -3.51 -23.87 9.03
N SER A 37 -3.23 -25.13 9.40
CA SER A 37 -2.18 -25.93 8.75
C SER A 37 -2.41 -26.10 7.24
N ARG A 38 -3.65 -26.37 6.83
CA ARG A 38 -4.04 -26.46 5.42
C ARG A 38 -3.93 -25.12 4.69
N ILE A 39 -4.35 -24.03 5.33
CA ILE A 39 -4.25 -22.66 4.80
C ILE A 39 -2.79 -22.26 4.61
N ARG A 40 -1.91 -22.58 5.57
CA ARG A 40 -0.46 -22.34 5.46
C ARG A 40 0.16 -23.10 4.28
N LYS A 41 -0.16 -24.39 4.13
CA LYS A 41 0.36 -25.22 3.02
C LYS A 41 -0.16 -24.76 1.65
N SER A 42 -1.45 -24.44 1.54
CA SER A 42 -2.09 -24.13 0.27
C SER A 42 -2.06 -22.65 -0.12
N GLY A 43 -1.86 -21.77 0.86
CA GLY A 43 -2.02 -20.32 0.75
C GLY A 43 -3.47 -19.87 0.53
N LYS A 44 -4.45 -20.77 0.45
CA LYS A 44 -5.84 -20.44 0.12
C LYS A 44 -6.62 -20.03 1.37
N TYR A 45 -7.27 -18.88 1.33
CA TYR A 45 -8.12 -18.39 2.42
C TYR A 45 -9.29 -17.56 1.86
N ASN A 46 -10.36 -17.44 2.66
CA ASN A 46 -11.43 -16.48 2.43
C ASN A 46 -11.15 -15.20 3.26
N ALA A 47 -11.84 -14.10 2.94
CA ALA A 47 -11.61 -12.81 3.60
C ALA A 47 -11.88 -12.87 5.11
N ASP A 48 -13.00 -13.50 5.50
CA ASP A 48 -13.42 -13.70 6.90
C ASP A 48 -12.37 -14.46 7.74
N THR A 49 -11.79 -15.54 7.19
CA THR A 49 -10.73 -16.29 7.90
C THR A 49 -9.47 -15.46 8.07
N LEU A 50 -9.10 -14.64 7.08
CA LEU A 50 -7.94 -13.75 7.21
C LEU A 50 -8.19 -12.69 8.29
N GLU A 51 -9.37 -12.07 8.30
CA GLU A 51 -9.76 -11.07 9.30
C GLU A 51 -9.71 -11.65 10.72
N ARG A 52 -10.27 -12.84 10.93
CA ARG A 52 -10.18 -13.55 12.22
C ARG A 52 -8.76 -13.88 12.64
N LEU A 53 -7.91 -14.29 11.69
CA LEU A 53 -6.49 -14.57 11.96
C LEU A 53 -5.72 -13.30 12.33
N LEU A 54 -6.01 -12.17 11.69
CA LEU A 54 -5.43 -10.86 12.03
C LEU A 54 -5.89 -10.39 13.41
N ALA A 55 -7.18 -10.52 13.72
CA ALA A 55 -7.72 -10.21 15.04
C ALA A 55 -7.11 -11.08 16.14
N ALA A 56 -6.88 -12.38 15.86
CA ALA A 56 -6.30 -13.32 16.82
C ALA A 56 -4.86 -12.99 17.24
N VAL A 57 -4.09 -12.34 16.36
CA VAL A 57 -2.73 -11.88 16.66
C VAL A 57 -2.70 -10.47 17.27
N ASP A 58 -3.87 -9.87 17.48
CA ASP A 58 -4.11 -8.60 18.19
C ASP A 58 -3.22 -7.45 17.68
N GLY A 59 -2.87 -7.54 16.40
CA GLY A 59 -2.03 -6.59 15.72
C GLY A 59 -2.89 -5.71 14.85
N GLU A 60 -2.62 -4.41 14.90
CA GLU A 60 -2.37 -3.68 13.67
C GLU A 60 -1.24 -4.40 12.89
N THR A 61 -1.47 -5.62 12.43
CA THR A 61 -0.59 -6.30 11.51
C THR A 61 -0.82 -5.57 10.21
N ARG A 62 -0.06 -4.48 10.02
CA ARG A 62 0.20 -3.93 8.70
C ARG A 62 0.69 -5.11 7.89
N VAL A 63 -0.21 -5.67 7.11
CA VAL A 63 0.10 -6.62 6.08
C VAL A 63 1.03 -5.87 5.15
N THR A 64 2.32 -6.00 5.40
CA THR A 64 3.34 -5.68 4.43
C THR A 64 3.23 -6.78 3.40
N VAL A 65 2.24 -6.65 2.50
CA VAL A 65 2.32 -7.32 1.20
C VAL A 65 3.75 -7.11 0.77
N ALA A 66 4.44 -8.22 0.56
CA ALA A 66 5.78 -8.24 0.03
C ALA A 66 6.02 -7.03 -0.88
N ALA A 67 6.87 -6.10 -0.45
CA ALA A 67 7.56 -5.21 -1.38
C ALA A 67 8.34 -6.15 -2.32
N GLY A 68 7.67 -6.58 -3.38
CA GLY A 68 8.20 -7.40 -4.45
C GLY A 68 8.91 -6.49 -5.44
N LYS A 69 9.83 -5.69 -4.92
CA LYS A 69 10.88 -4.87 -5.54
C LYS A 69 11.36 -3.95 -4.41
N SER A 70 12.66 -3.70 -4.38
CA SER A 70 13.30 -2.83 -3.39
C SER A 70 12.52 -1.52 -3.27
N ALA A 71 12.33 -0.99 -2.05
CA ALA A 71 11.73 0.33 -1.77
C ALA A 71 12.61 1.48 -2.33
N GLN A 72 12.77 1.50 -3.64
CA GLN A 72 13.64 2.39 -4.41
C GLN A 72 12.82 3.33 -5.28
N THR A 73 11.54 3.03 -5.51
CA THR A 73 10.69 3.83 -6.39
C THR A 73 10.50 5.23 -5.81
N LEU A 74 10.17 5.36 -4.52
CA LEU A 74 10.03 6.68 -3.89
C LEU A 74 11.32 7.52 -3.91
N PRO A 75 12.51 7.02 -3.50
CA PRO A 75 13.77 7.75 -3.65
C PRO A 75 14.05 8.21 -5.08
N MET A 76 13.84 7.34 -6.07
CA MET A 76 14.07 7.62 -7.49
C MET A 76 13.10 8.68 -8.01
N VAL A 77 11.81 8.51 -7.75
CA VAL A 77 10.75 9.47 -8.13
C VAL A 77 11.00 10.82 -7.48
N CYS A 78 11.33 10.85 -6.18
CA CYS A 78 11.65 12.08 -5.48
C CYS A 78 12.83 12.81 -6.13
N LYS A 79 13.89 12.10 -6.52
CA LYS A 79 15.03 12.68 -7.22
C LYS A 79 14.64 13.22 -8.60
N LYS A 80 13.82 12.49 -9.36
CA LYS A 80 13.34 12.91 -10.69
C LYS A 80 12.46 14.15 -10.60
N LEU A 81 11.50 14.18 -9.68
CA LEU A 81 10.62 15.33 -9.46
C LEU A 81 11.39 16.55 -8.96
N ASN A 82 12.43 16.36 -8.15
CA ASN A 82 13.26 17.49 -7.71
C ASN A 82 14.16 18.06 -8.81
N ALA A 83 14.43 17.31 -9.89
CA ALA A 83 15.33 17.74 -10.95
C ALA A 83 14.77 18.99 -11.65
N GLY A 84 15.57 20.05 -11.73
CA GLY A 84 15.18 21.30 -12.39
C GLY A 84 14.19 22.18 -11.62
N ARG A 85 13.72 21.77 -10.44
CA ARG A 85 12.78 22.55 -9.62
C ARG A 85 13.52 23.40 -8.56
N ARG A 86 13.13 24.67 -8.45
CA ARG A 86 13.71 25.65 -7.50
C ARG A 86 13.53 25.23 -6.04
N ARG A 87 12.40 24.58 -5.72
CA ARG A 87 12.10 24.02 -4.41
C ARG A 87 12.29 22.52 -4.45
N GLN A 88 12.85 21.97 -3.40
CA GLN A 88 13.14 20.55 -3.26
C GLN A 88 12.15 19.95 -2.25
N LEU A 89 11.54 18.82 -2.59
CA LEU A 89 10.78 18.01 -1.65
C LEU A 89 11.68 16.94 -1.02
N THR A 90 11.52 16.71 0.28
CA THR A 90 12.12 15.53 0.91
C THR A 90 11.27 14.30 0.57
N GLN A 91 11.90 13.11 0.58
CA GLN A 91 11.17 11.85 0.34
C GLN A 91 10.00 11.67 1.31
N GLU A 92 10.19 12.06 2.58
CA GLU A 92 9.15 11.96 3.59
C GLU A 92 8.01 12.96 3.36
N ALA A 93 8.31 14.17 2.86
CA ALA A 93 7.29 15.14 2.48
C ALA A 93 6.48 14.65 1.28
N LEU A 94 7.16 14.09 0.27
CA LEU A 94 6.51 13.49 -0.89
C LEU A 94 5.62 12.31 -0.49
N ARG A 95 6.14 11.36 0.30
CA ARG A 95 5.35 10.23 0.83
C ARG A 95 4.12 10.71 1.60
N ARG A 96 4.26 11.75 2.43
CA ARG A 96 3.12 12.32 3.18
C ARG A 96 2.06 12.89 2.23
N LEU A 97 2.45 13.59 1.18
CA LEU A 97 1.53 14.09 0.16
C LEU A 97 0.83 12.94 -0.56
N LEU A 98 1.58 11.91 -1.00
CA LEU A 98 1.06 10.77 -1.75
C LEU A 98 0.18 9.81 -0.94
N THR A 99 0.32 9.79 0.38
CA THR A 99 -0.46 8.89 1.26
C THR A 99 -1.63 9.58 1.98
N ARG A 100 -1.52 10.90 2.23
CA ARG A 100 -2.47 11.67 3.05
C ARG A 100 -2.71 13.07 2.48
N PHE A 101 -2.93 13.17 1.17
CA PHE A 101 -3.12 14.45 0.51
C PHE A 101 -4.28 15.26 1.11
N ARG A 102 -4.07 16.58 1.29
CA ARG A 102 -5.09 17.58 1.63
C ARG A 102 -4.72 18.89 0.93
N SER A 103 -5.69 19.54 0.30
CA SER A 103 -5.52 20.90 -0.22
C SER A 103 -5.10 21.82 0.93
N SER A 104 -3.94 22.45 0.79
CA SER A 104 -3.29 23.26 1.82
C SER A 104 -2.20 24.12 1.19
N GLN A 105 -1.70 25.11 1.92
CA GLN A 105 -0.58 25.93 1.44
C GLN A 105 0.66 25.10 1.11
N ARG A 106 0.93 24.02 1.87
CA ARG A 106 2.02 23.08 1.58
C ARG A 106 1.81 22.31 0.28
N ALA A 107 0.57 21.98 -0.06
CA ALA A 107 0.23 21.35 -1.33
C ALA A 107 0.43 22.33 -2.50
N ASN A 108 0.05 23.61 -2.33
CA ASN A 108 0.34 24.68 -3.30
C ASN A 108 1.86 24.86 -3.51
N ASP A 109 2.63 24.86 -2.42
CA ASP A 109 4.09 24.97 -2.49
C ASP A 109 4.74 23.77 -3.22
N ALA A 110 4.09 22.62 -3.21
CA ALA A 110 4.48 21.39 -3.88
C ALA A 110 3.79 21.18 -5.24
N PHE A 111 2.98 22.13 -5.72
CA PHE A 111 2.08 21.95 -6.86
C PHE A 111 2.79 21.41 -8.11
N SER A 112 3.94 22.02 -8.47
CA SER A 112 4.72 21.58 -9.63
C SER A 112 5.27 20.15 -9.51
N HIS A 113 5.45 19.63 -8.31
CA HIS A 113 5.87 18.23 -8.10
C HIS A 113 4.66 17.29 -8.19
N LEU A 114 3.49 17.74 -7.74
CA LEU A 114 2.24 16.99 -7.84
C LEU A 114 1.79 16.84 -9.30
N VAL A 115 1.91 17.91 -10.10
CA VAL A 115 1.75 17.84 -11.57
C VAL A 115 2.73 16.83 -12.15
N GLY A 116 4.01 16.90 -11.74
CA GLY A 116 5.01 15.94 -12.20
C GLY A 116 4.67 14.49 -11.87
N VAL A 117 4.04 14.22 -10.72
CA VAL A 117 3.56 12.87 -10.37
C VAL A 117 2.52 12.37 -11.37
N MET A 118 1.63 13.25 -11.83
CA MET A 118 0.53 12.87 -12.72
C MET A 118 0.93 12.80 -14.19
N GLU A 119 1.79 13.73 -14.63
CA GLU A 119 2.05 13.96 -16.06
C GLU A 119 3.47 13.60 -16.51
N GLU A 120 4.47 13.64 -15.62
CA GLU A 120 5.89 13.44 -15.99
C GLU A 120 6.43 12.04 -15.63
N LEU A 121 5.78 11.35 -14.69
CA LEU A 121 6.18 10.00 -14.29
C LEU A 121 5.55 8.95 -15.20
N PRO A 122 6.31 7.92 -15.61
CA PRO A 122 5.72 6.73 -16.23
C PRO A 122 4.69 6.11 -15.29
N LEU A 123 3.58 5.63 -15.87
CA LEU A 123 2.50 5.00 -15.12
C LEU A 123 3.02 3.86 -14.24
N GLU A 124 3.98 3.09 -14.73
CA GLU A 124 4.59 1.97 -14.02
C GLU A 124 5.21 2.42 -12.69
N GLN A 125 5.81 3.62 -12.64
CA GLN A 125 6.39 4.16 -11.41
C GLN A 125 5.31 4.60 -10.42
N VAL A 126 4.19 5.16 -10.91
CA VAL A 126 3.05 5.54 -10.07
C VAL A 126 2.38 4.28 -9.50
N HIS A 127 2.23 3.26 -10.32
CA HIS A 127 1.74 1.94 -9.92
C HIS A 127 2.65 1.27 -8.88
N ASP A 128 3.98 1.28 -9.11
CA ASP A 128 4.96 0.72 -8.18
C ASP A 128 4.91 1.46 -6.83
N LEU A 129 4.71 2.79 -6.80
CA LEU A 129 4.50 3.56 -5.56
C LEU A 129 3.26 3.09 -4.77
N VAL A 130 2.18 2.72 -5.46
CA VAL A 130 0.96 2.20 -4.82
C VAL A 130 1.20 0.79 -4.28
N ILE A 131 1.86 -0.08 -5.05
CA ILE A 131 2.20 -1.45 -4.62
C ILE A 131 3.14 -1.43 -3.41
N GLU A 132 4.13 -0.54 -3.41
CA GLU A 132 5.11 -0.39 -2.32
C GLU A 132 4.52 0.28 -1.07
N GLY A 133 3.30 0.83 -1.16
CA GLY A 133 2.61 1.50 -0.05
C GLY A 133 3.09 2.93 0.22
N ASP A 134 3.82 3.52 -0.74
CA ASP A 134 4.30 4.91 -0.69
C ASP A 134 3.29 5.92 -1.23
N ALA A 135 2.23 5.44 -1.88
CA ALA A 135 1.07 6.21 -2.33
C ALA A 135 -0.24 5.47 -2.03
N THR A 136 -1.34 6.23 -1.87
CA THR A 136 -2.69 5.65 -1.77
C THR A 136 -3.55 6.14 -2.94
N LEU A 137 -4.33 5.23 -3.55
CA LEU A 137 -5.21 5.58 -4.68
C LEU A 137 -6.14 6.76 -4.36
N SER A 138 -6.73 6.78 -3.17
CA SER A 138 -7.60 7.88 -2.74
C SER A 138 -6.86 9.22 -2.60
N SER A 139 -5.57 9.22 -2.29
CA SER A 139 -4.77 10.46 -2.27
C SER A 139 -4.35 10.86 -3.67
N LEU A 140 -3.97 9.90 -4.53
CA LEU A 140 -3.64 10.15 -5.92
C LEU A 140 -4.84 10.73 -6.68
N LYS A 141 -6.06 10.22 -6.47
CA LYS A 141 -7.27 10.81 -7.06
C LYS A 141 -7.49 12.26 -6.66
N ARG A 142 -7.36 12.56 -5.36
CA ARG A 142 -7.48 13.94 -4.86
C ARG A 142 -6.36 14.85 -5.38
N ILE A 143 -5.17 14.31 -5.62
CA ILE A 143 -4.09 15.04 -6.27
C ILE A 143 -4.45 15.32 -7.72
N ALA A 144 -4.93 14.33 -8.48
CA ALA A 144 -5.33 14.49 -9.87
C ALA A 144 -6.44 15.55 -10.03
N GLU A 145 -7.45 15.53 -9.14
CA GLU A 145 -8.49 16.57 -9.08
C GLU A 145 -7.91 17.95 -8.76
N PHE A 146 -6.98 18.02 -7.81
CA PHE A 146 -6.35 19.27 -7.39
C PHE A 146 -5.44 19.88 -8.47
N THR A 147 -4.71 19.05 -9.21
CA THR A 147 -3.86 19.48 -10.31
C THR A 147 -4.61 19.61 -11.63
N GLN A 148 -5.87 19.16 -11.68
CA GLN A 148 -6.66 19.02 -12.92
C GLN A 148 -5.92 18.18 -13.96
N ALA A 149 -5.26 17.11 -13.49
CA ALA A 149 -4.45 16.26 -14.38
C ALA A 149 -5.36 15.43 -15.30
N GLU A 150 -4.94 15.34 -16.56
CA GLU A 150 -5.57 14.52 -17.59
C GLU A 150 -4.56 13.50 -18.13
N GLY A 151 -5.06 12.41 -18.73
CA GLY A 151 -4.25 11.39 -19.38
C GLY A 151 -4.09 10.09 -18.58
N THR A 152 -3.14 9.26 -19.04
CA THR A 152 -3.08 7.82 -18.69
C THR A 152 -3.00 7.56 -17.19
N THR A 153 -2.27 8.37 -16.43
CA THR A 153 -2.18 8.22 -14.96
C THR A 153 -3.51 8.49 -14.27
N ALA A 154 -4.22 9.55 -14.68
CA ALA A 154 -5.51 9.92 -14.11
C ALA A 154 -6.60 8.89 -14.47
N GLU A 155 -6.64 8.45 -15.73
CA GLU A 155 -7.54 7.41 -16.21
C GLU A 155 -7.33 6.09 -15.46
N TRP A 156 -6.07 5.67 -15.32
CA TRP A 156 -5.74 4.46 -14.56
C TRP A 156 -6.19 4.54 -13.09
N ILE A 157 -6.01 5.68 -12.42
CA ILE A 157 -6.48 5.87 -11.04
C ILE A 157 -8.01 5.68 -10.95
N ASP A 158 -8.76 6.21 -11.91
CA ASP A 158 -10.22 6.11 -11.95
C ASP A 158 -10.72 4.69 -12.19
N GLU A 159 -10.05 3.95 -13.07
CA GLU A 159 -10.31 2.53 -13.25
C GLU A 159 -10.12 1.76 -11.94
N GLN A 160 -8.98 1.95 -11.25
CA GLN A 160 -8.69 1.20 -10.02
C GLN A 160 -9.69 1.51 -8.89
N ILE A 161 -10.14 2.76 -8.75
CA ILE A 161 -11.12 3.13 -7.74
C ILE A 161 -12.50 2.52 -8.05
N SER A 162 -12.89 2.49 -9.33
CA SER A 162 -14.16 1.93 -9.77
C SER A 162 -14.30 0.42 -9.48
N TYR A 163 -13.19 -0.34 -9.47
CA TYR A 163 -13.18 -1.76 -9.10
C TYR A 163 -13.19 -2.04 -7.59
N THR A 164 -13.05 -1.00 -6.76
CA THR A 164 -12.94 -1.15 -5.30
C THR A 164 -14.28 -0.88 -4.58
N ASN A 165 -15.27 -0.30 -5.27
CA ASN A 165 -16.65 -0.12 -4.80
C ASN A 165 -17.57 -1.22 -5.32
#